data_AF-A0A7X8TFC5-F1
#
_entry.id   AF-A0A7X8TFC5-F1
#
_cell.length_a   1.000
_cell.length_b   1.000
_cell.length_c   1.000
_cell.angle_alpha   90.00
_cell.angle_beta   90.00
_cell.angle_gamma   90.00
#
_symmetry.space_group_name_H-M   'P 1'
#
loop_
_entity.id
_entity.type
_entity.pdbx_description
1 polymer ?
#
loop_
_entity_poly.entity_id
_entity_poly.type
_entity_poly.pdbx_seq_one_letter_code
_entity_poly.pdbx_strand_id
1 'polypeptide(L)'
;MSKATIDFQQFSLAPRRKPATLEPSEALLEVAAGAEAEAADDIRSEPAERDTVLPRLPEDERRRRTAKRAAEQQDTRRRLKSLKRAKDRAIKFYVNVPLEQEMKERLMRAAHENDVKMTVIMQAAIDTYLEDNGY
;
A
#
# COMPACT_ATOMS: atom_id res chain seq x y z
N MET A 1 9.92 23.50 -7.91
CA MET A 1 9.83 22.08 -8.29
C MET A 1 8.40 21.60 -8.07
N SER A 2 7.54 21.71 -9.08
CA SER A 2 6.13 21.32 -9.03
C SER A 2 6.00 19.78 -9.05
N LYS A 3 5.20 19.23 -8.15
CA LYS A 3 4.91 17.80 -8.09
C LYS A 3 4.01 17.43 -9.27
N ALA A 4 4.49 16.59 -10.19
CA ALA A 4 3.66 16.06 -11.26
C ALA A 4 2.60 15.13 -10.65
N THR A 5 1.33 15.50 -10.77
CA THR A 5 0.20 14.66 -10.40
C THR A 5 0.14 13.51 -11.39
N ILE A 6 0.49 12.30 -10.93
CA ILE A 6 0.40 11.08 -11.74
C ILE A 6 -1.07 10.77 -11.92
N ASP A 7 -1.55 10.86 -13.15
CA ASP A 7 -2.97 10.68 -13.50
C ASP A 7 -3.25 9.22 -13.85
N PHE A 8 -4.42 8.72 -13.46
CA PHE A 8 -4.80 7.30 -13.59
C PHE A 8 -4.85 6.81 -15.05
N GLN A 9 -4.91 7.73 -16.01
CA GLN A 9 -4.90 7.44 -17.45
C GLN A 9 -3.53 6.98 -17.97
N GLN A 10 -2.45 7.15 -17.20
CA GLN A 10 -1.10 6.69 -17.59
C GLN A 10 -0.91 5.17 -17.47
N PHE A 11 -1.88 4.45 -16.91
CA PHE A 11 -1.83 3.00 -16.78
C PHE A 11 -2.86 2.33 -17.69
N SER A 12 -2.41 1.66 -18.74
CA SER A 12 -3.25 0.82 -19.58
C SER A 12 -3.64 -0.46 -18.83
N LEU A 13 -4.78 -0.44 -18.12
CA LEU A 13 -5.35 -1.63 -17.50
C LEU A 13 -6.04 -2.51 -18.56
N ALA A 14 -5.61 -3.77 -18.67
CA ALA A 14 -6.30 -4.77 -19.47
C ALA A 14 -7.74 -4.97 -18.96
N PRO A 15 -8.72 -5.25 -19.85
CA PRO A 15 -10.11 -5.44 -19.45
C PRO A 15 -10.22 -6.63 -18.51
N ARG A 16 -10.80 -6.40 -17.33
CA ARG A 16 -11.06 -7.47 -16.35
C ARG A 16 -12.10 -8.41 -16.96
N ARG A 17 -11.75 -9.68 -17.10
CA ARG A 17 -12.72 -10.75 -17.37
C ARG A 17 -13.75 -10.71 -16.24
N LYS A 18 -15.00 -10.38 -16.57
CA LYS A 18 -16.08 -10.37 -15.58
C LYS A 18 -16.15 -11.79 -14.99
N PRO A 19 -15.96 -12.01 -13.68
CA PRO A 19 -16.42 -13.25 -13.09
C PRO A 19 -17.93 -13.31 -13.38
N ALA A 20 -18.41 -14.47 -13.83
CA ALA A 20 -19.83 -14.70 -13.92
C ALA A 20 -20.41 -14.44 -12.53
N THR A 21 -21.08 -13.30 -12.36
CA THR A 21 -21.86 -13.04 -11.17
C THR A 21 -23.02 -14.03 -11.22
N LEU A 22 -22.89 -15.10 -10.43
CA LEU A 22 -24.04 -15.67 -9.77
C LEU A 22 -24.56 -14.58 -8.84
N GLU A 23 -25.59 -13.86 -9.28
CA GLU A 23 -26.41 -13.05 -8.40
C GLU A 23 -27.86 -13.51 -8.53
N PRO A 24 -28.60 -13.43 -7.42
CA PRO A 24 -29.83 -14.15 -7.20
C PRO A 24 -31.03 -13.42 -7.82
N SER A 25 -32.02 -14.19 -8.26
CA SER A 25 -33.41 -13.74 -8.21
C SER A 25 -34.29 -14.96 -8.01
N GLU A 26 -34.71 -15.15 -6.77
CA GLU A 26 -35.69 -16.15 -6.35
C GLU A 26 -37.01 -15.92 -7.09
N ALA A 27 -37.69 -17.01 -7.48
CA ALA A 27 -39.03 -17.04 -8.07
C ALA A 27 -39.20 -16.59 -9.54
N LEU A 28 -40.18 -17.25 -10.17
CA LEU A 28 -40.82 -17.00 -11.47
C LEU A 28 -40.09 -17.60 -12.69
N LEU A 29 -40.24 -18.92 -12.96
CA LEU A 29 -41.36 -19.48 -13.74
C LEU A 29 -41.74 -18.62 -14.96
N GLU A 30 -40.92 -18.64 -16.01
CA GLU A 30 -41.35 -18.43 -17.42
C GLU A 30 -40.15 -18.57 -18.38
N VAL A 31 -39.62 -19.78 -18.57
CA VAL A 31 -38.80 -20.07 -19.77
C VAL A 31 -39.38 -21.31 -20.44
N ALA A 32 -40.55 -21.10 -21.05
CA ALA A 32 -41.06 -21.94 -22.11
C ALA A 32 -41.31 -21.05 -23.33
N ALA A 33 -40.80 -21.52 -24.48
CA ALA A 33 -41.14 -21.18 -25.86
C ALA A 33 -40.25 -20.16 -26.61
N GLY A 34 -39.59 -20.68 -27.66
CA GLY A 34 -39.06 -19.93 -28.81
C GLY A 34 -37.55 -20.16 -29.06
N ALA A 35 -37.08 -21.35 -29.48
CA ALA A 35 -37.04 -21.81 -30.89
C ALA A 35 -36.01 -21.01 -31.72
N GLU A 36 -34.99 -21.55 -32.41
CA GLU A 36 -34.64 -22.90 -32.84
C GLU A 36 -33.12 -23.01 -33.01
N ALA A 37 -32.60 -24.22 -32.78
CA ALA A 37 -31.31 -24.66 -33.26
C ALA A 37 -31.52 -25.22 -34.67
N GLU A 38 -30.64 -24.91 -35.61
CA GLU A 38 -30.19 -25.89 -36.61
C GLU A 38 -28.73 -25.65 -36.97
N ALA A 39 -28.06 -26.79 -37.11
CA ALA A 39 -26.66 -26.94 -37.40
C ALA A 39 -26.37 -26.75 -38.89
N ALA A 40 -25.23 -26.14 -39.18
CA ALA A 40 -24.43 -26.38 -40.38
C ALA A 40 -23.04 -25.77 -40.12
N ASP A 41 -21.92 -26.33 -40.51
CA ASP A 41 -21.53 -27.70 -40.82
C ASP A 41 -20.00 -27.68 -40.70
N ASP A 42 -19.44 -28.87 -40.56
CA ASP A 42 -18.03 -29.19 -40.41
C ASP A 42 -17.09 -28.46 -41.41
N ILE A 43 -16.13 -27.67 -40.90
CA ILE A 43 -14.80 -27.57 -41.52
C ILE A 43 -13.76 -27.86 -40.43
N ARG A 44 -13.60 -29.15 -40.18
CA ARG A 44 -12.34 -29.83 -39.91
C ARG A 44 -11.13 -29.01 -40.36
N SER A 45 -10.52 -28.33 -39.40
CA SER A 45 -9.12 -27.93 -39.47
C SER A 45 -8.46 -28.43 -38.19
N GLU A 46 -7.44 -29.25 -38.42
CA GLU A 46 -6.68 -30.05 -37.47
C GLU A 46 -6.30 -29.26 -36.20
N PRO A 47 -6.18 -29.90 -35.02
CA PRO A 47 -5.52 -29.26 -33.91
C PRO A 47 -4.05 -29.11 -34.32
N ALA A 48 -3.67 -27.91 -34.77
CA ALA A 48 -2.28 -27.53 -34.84
C ALA A 48 -1.77 -27.57 -33.40
N GLU A 49 -1.18 -28.71 -33.04
CA GLU A 49 -0.39 -28.96 -31.85
C GLU A 49 0.68 -27.87 -31.76
N ARG A 50 0.31 -26.74 -31.17
CA ARG A 50 1.28 -25.77 -30.66
C ARG A 50 1.73 -26.27 -29.30
N ASP A 51 2.47 -27.37 -29.34
CA ASP A 51 3.40 -27.75 -28.28
C ASP A 51 4.56 -26.75 -28.29
N THR A 52 4.26 -25.52 -27.88
CA THR A 52 5.29 -24.63 -27.32
C THR A 52 5.14 -24.66 -25.80
N VAL A 53 5.19 -25.87 -25.23
CA VAL A 53 5.37 -26.05 -23.80
C VAL A 53 6.80 -25.62 -23.51
N LEU A 54 6.99 -24.36 -23.09
CA LEU A 54 8.25 -23.91 -22.52
C LEU A 54 8.73 -24.97 -21.52
N PRO A 55 10.00 -25.42 -21.58
CA PRO A 55 10.49 -26.48 -20.71
C PRO A 55 10.19 -26.10 -19.27
N ARG A 56 9.34 -26.91 -18.63
CA ARG A 56 8.96 -26.65 -17.25
C ARG A 56 10.24 -26.79 -16.44
N LEU A 57 10.74 -25.68 -15.88
CA LEU A 57 11.84 -25.71 -14.90
C LEU A 57 11.58 -26.87 -13.92
N PRO A 58 12.59 -27.71 -13.61
CA PRO A 58 12.41 -28.87 -12.74
C PRO A 58 11.75 -28.43 -11.42
N GLU A 59 10.86 -29.27 -10.90
CA GLU A 59 10.01 -28.91 -9.76
C GLU A 59 10.83 -28.42 -8.55
N ASP A 60 12.03 -28.97 -8.36
CA ASP A 60 12.96 -28.58 -7.31
C ASP A 60 13.47 -27.15 -7.45
N GLU A 61 13.78 -26.70 -8.66
CA GLU A 61 14.21 -25.31 -8.89
C GLU A 61 13.06 -24.32 -8.74
N ARG A 62 11.84 -24.72 -9.11
CA ARG A 62 10.63 -23.91 -8.87
C ARG A 62 10.39 -23.74 -7.38
N ARG A 63 10.45 -24.83 -6.61
CA ARG A 63 10.32 -24.81 -5.14
C ARG A 63 11.41 -23.96 -4.49
N ARG A 64 12.65 -24.02 -4.98
CA ARG A 64 13.75 -23.15 -4.50
C ARG A 64 13.49 -21.68 -4.81
N ARG A 65 13.01 -21.34 -6.01
CA ARG A 65 12.71 -19.94 -6.38
C ARG A 65 11.50 -19.39 -5.62
N THR A 66 10.44 -20.18 -5.42
CA THR A 66 9.29 -19.76 -4.62
C THR A 66 9.66 -19.61 -3.15
N ALA A 67 10.48 -20.52 -2.60
CA ALA A 67 11.01 -20.41 -1.25
C ALA A 67 11.90 -19.17 -1.06
N LYS A 68 12.79 -18.87 -2.03
CA LYS A 68 13.61 -17.66 -2.01
C LYS A 68 12.77 -16.38 -2.06
N ARG A 69 11.80 -16.31 -2.97
CA ARG A 69 10.87 -15.17 -3.04
C ARG A 69 10.04 -15.01 -1.75
N ALA A 70 9.61 -16.12 -1.17
CA ALA A 70 8.90 -16.11 0.11
C ALA A 70 9.80 -15.61 1.25
N ALA A 71 11.07 -16.00 1.28
CA ALA A 71 12.05 -15.51 2.25
C ALA A 71 12.29 -14.00 2.09
N GLU A 72 12.53 -13.52 0.88
CA GLU A 72 12.70 -12.09 0.57
C GLU A 72 11.49 -11.25 0.99
N GLN A 73 10.27 -11.76 0.76
CA GLN A 73 9.03 -11.12 1.22
C GLN A 73 8.90 -11.10 2.75
N GLN A 74 9.36 -12.15 3.43
CA GLN A 74 9.38 -12.16 4.90
C GLN A 74 10.42 -11.17 5.45
N ASP A 75 11.59 -11.06 4.84
CA ASP A 75 12.65 -10.15 5.27
C ASP A 75 12.27 -8.69 5.10
N THR A 76 11.65 -8.34 3.96
CA THR A 76 11.09 -7.00 3.75
C THR A 76 10.02 -6.66 4.79
N ARG A 77 9.10 -7.60 5.09
CA ARG A 77 8.08 -7.42 6.13
C ARG A 77 8.70 -7.26 7.53
N ARG A 78 9.75 -8.02 7.85
CA ARG A 78 10.50 -7.91 9.12
C ARG A 78 11.18 -6.56 9.23
N ARG A 79 11.80 -6.05 8.16
CA ARG A 79 12.47 -4.74 8.13
C ARG A 79 11.48 -3.58 8.30
N LEU A 80 10.31 -3.65 7.68
CA LEU A 80 9.26 -2.64 7.90
C LEU A 80 8.75 -2.66 9.35
N LYS A 81 8.57 -3.86 9.92
CA LYS A 81 8.16 -4.02 11.32
C LYS A 81 9.24 -3.52 12.30
N SER A 82 10.52 -3.74 12.00
CA SER A 82 11.61 -3.21 12.84
C SER A 82 11.70 -1.69 12.76
N LEU A 83 11.55 -1.09 11.58
CA LEU A 83 11.52 0.36 11.40
C LEU A 83 10.34 0.99 12.14
N LYS A 84 9.14 0.38 12.05
CA LYS A 84 7.98 0.80 12.84
C LYS A 84 8.26 0.74 14.34
N ARG A 85 8.79 -0.39 14.84
CA ARG A 85 9.19 -0.53 16.25
C ARG A 85 10.27 0.45 16.67
N ALA A 86 11.22 0.80 15.79
CA ALA A 86 12.26 1.78 16.10
C ALA A 86 11.67 3.19 16.23
N LYS A 87 10.70 3.56 15.38
CA LYS A 87 9.93 4.80 15.52
C LYS A 87 9.09 4.81 16.79
N ASP A 88 8.44 3.70 17.11
CA ASP A 88 7.63 3.57 18.34
C ASP A 88 8.51 3.58 19.61
N ARG A 89 9.77 3.13 19.50
CA ARG A 89 10.78 3.19 20.56
C ARG A 89 11.54 4.51 20.62
N ALA A 90 11.17 5.52 19.82
CA ALA A 90 11.56 6.90 20.14
C ALA A 90 10.81 7.28 21.43
N ILE A 91 11.46 7.01 22.56
CA ILE A 91 10.91 7.19 23.91
C ILE A 91 10.54 8.67 24.04
N LYS A 92 9.24 8.94 24.20
CA LYS A 92 8.74 10.28 24.50
C LYS A 92 9.00 10.55 25.97
N PHE A 93 10.03 11.34 26.25
CA PHE A 93 10.29 11.80 27.60
C PHE A 93 9.35 12.95 27.93
N TYR A 94 8.56 12.77 28.99
CA TYR A 94 7.70 13.82 29.51
C TYR A 94 8.45 14.51 30.65
N VAL A 95 8.74 15.79 30.46
CA VAL A 95 9.39 16.64 31.47
C VAL A 95 8.38 17.68 31.91
N ASN A 96 8.13 17.78 33.21
CA ASN A 96 7.35 18.86 33.77
C ASN A 96 8.27 20.06 34.04
N VAL A 97 7.99 21.18 33.39
CA VAL A 97 8.80 22.40 33.52
C VAL A 97 7.94 23.50 34.18
N PRO A 98 8.25 23.91 35.42
CA PRO A 98 7.61 25.09 35.99
C PRO A 98 8.12 26.33 35.27
N LEU A 99 7.22 27.05 34.60
CA LEU A 99 7.52 28.31 33.94
C LEU A 99 6.88 29.46 34.70
N GLU A 100 7.59 30.57 34.80
CA GLU A 100 7.04 31.84 35.25
C GLU A 100 5.90 32.30 34.33
N GLN A 101 4.90 32.99 34.89
CA GLN A 101 3.70 33.36 34.15
C GLN A 101 4.02 34.27 32.95
N GLU A 102 4.88 35.28 33.13
CA GLU A 102 5.26 36.20 32.05
C GLU A 102 5.93 35.47 30.88
N MET A 103 6.80 34.51 31.19
CA MET A 103 7.49 33.70 30.18
C MET A 103 6.49 32.80 29.44
N LYS A 104 5.53 32.21 30.16
CA LYS A 104 4.47 31.40 29.54
C LYS A 104 3.62 32.24 28.58
N GLU A 105 3.30 33.49 28.92
CA GLU A 105 2.53 34.39 28.07
C GLU A 105 3.29 34.76 26.78
N ARG A 106 4.59 35.04 26.88
CA ARG A 106 5.44 35.28 25.70
C ARG A 106 5.51 34.04 24.79
N LEU A 107 5.66 32.87 25.40
CA LEU A 107 5.70 31.60 24.67
C LEU A 107 4.36 31.30 23.98
N MET A 108 3.23 31.60 24.64
CA MET A 108 1.90 31.48 24.03
C MET A 108 1.72 32.46 22.88
N ARG A 109 2.15 33.72 23.03
CA ARG A 109 2.09 34.71 21.94
C ARG A 109 2.90 34.24 20.72
N ALA A 110 4.15 33.81 20.93
CA ALA A 110 4.98 33.28 19.86
C ALA A 110 4.39 32.00 19.22
N ALA A 111 3.74 31.15 20.00
CA ALA A 111 3.03 29.97 19.50
C ALA A 111 1.87 30.35 18.57
N HIS A 112 1.10 31.37 18.96
CA HIS A 112 0.00 31.90 18.15
C HIS A 112 0.48 32.58 16.86
N GLU A 113 1.55 33.39 16.92
CA GLU A 113 2.08 34.10 15.75
C GLU A 113 2.66 33.16 14.68
N ASN A 114 3.24 32.03 15.11
CA ASN A 114 3.84 31.06 14.21
C ASN A 114 2.86 29.93 13.81
N ASP A 115 1.65 29.89 14.36
CA ASP A 115 0.69 28.77 14.22
C ASP A 115 1.29 27.41 14.63
N VAL A 116 2.19 27.42 15.61
CA VAL A 116 2.89 26.22 16.10
C VAL A 116 2.54 25.96 17.56
N LYS A 117 2.51 24.69 17.97
CA LYS A 117 2.31 24.33 19.38
C LYS A 117 3.48 24.83 20.23
N MET A 118 3.15 25.41 21.39
CA MET A 118 4.10 25.86 22.42
C MET A 118 5.22 24.83 22.72
N THR A 119 4.90 23.53 22.69
CA THR A 119 5.86 22.43 22.94
C THR A 119 6.96 22.32 21.87
N VAL A 120 6.67 22.66 20.62
CA VAL A 120 7.64 22.60 19.52
C VAL A 120 8.63 23.75 19.62
N ILE A 121 8.15 24.93 20.02
CA ILE A 121 9.02 26.08 20.30
C ILE A 121 9.94 25.75 21.49
N MET A 122 9.40 25.13 22.54
CA MET A 122 10.21 24.71 23.68
C MET A 122 11.26 23.65 23.29
N GLN A 123 10.90 22.69 22.44
CA GLN A 123 11.84 21.71 21.93
C GLN A 123 12.97 22.38 21.13
N ALA A 124 12.62 23.24 20.18
CA ALA A 124 13.61 23.96 19.37
C ALA A 124 14.53 24.83 20.24
N ALA A 125 13.99 25.48 21.28
CA ALA A 125 14.78 26.28 22.21
C ALA A 125 15.78 25.42 23.02
N ILE A 126 15.37 24.22 23.45
CA ILE A 126 16.26 23.27 24.12
C ILE A 126 17.33 22.78 23.15
N ASP A 127 16.95 22.40 21.92
CA ASP A 127 17.88 21.93 20.91
C ASP A 127 18.95 23.00 20.61
N THR A 128 18.55 24.27 20.40
CA THR A 128 19.49 25.38 20.21
C THR A 128 20.39 25.60 21.43
N TYR A 129 19.84 25.48 22.64
CA TYR A 129 20.64 25.63 23.86
C TYR A 129 21.66 24.50 24.02
N LEU A 130 21.30 23.27 23.67
CA LEU A 130 22.22 22.13 23.73
C LEU A 130 23.32 22.27 22.67
N GLU A 131 22.95 22.61 21.43
CA GLU A 131 23.90 22.86 20.34
C GLU A 131 24.91 23.96 20.69
N ASP A 132 24.45 25.08 21.25
CA ASP A 132 25.29 26.21 21.66
C ASP A 132 26.28 25.82 22.78
N ASN A 133 25.90 24.88 23.64
CA ASN A 133 26.74 24.36 24.72
C ASN A 133 27.51 23.09 24.34
N GLY A 134 27.40 22.64 23.08
CA GLY A 134 28.12 21.49 22.53
C GLY A 134 27.63 20.11 23.00
N TYR A 135 26.34 20.02 23.37
CA TYR A 135 25.67 18.77 23.74
C TYR A 135 24.90 18.12 22.60
#